data_AF-A0AA38LMA6-F1
#
_entry.id   AF-A0AA38LMA6-F1
#
_cell.length_a   1.000
_cell.length_b   1.000
_cell.length_c   1.000
_cell.angle_alpha   90.00
_cell.angle_beta   90.00
_cell.angle_gamma   90.00
#
_symmetry.space_group_name_H-M   'P 1'
#
loop_
_entity.id
_entity.type
_entity.pdbx_description
1 polymer ?
#
loop_
_entity_poly.entity_id
_entity_poly.type
_entity_poly.pdbx_seq_one_letter_code
_entity_poly.pdbx_strand_id
1 'polypeptide(L)' 'VAKSANVPVILDAGGMEDPIPEDLLKSITILSPNETELFRLTGMPTDTIDQVIEAATKFHAM' A
#
# COMPACT_ATOMS: atom_id res chain seq x y z
N VAL A 1 -5.20 18.80 0.06
CA VAL A 1 -4.56 19.77 0.99
C VAL A 1 -3.11 19.40 1.30
N ALA A 2 -2.81 18.23 1.89
CA ALA A 2 -1.42 17.83 2.20
C ALA A 2 -0.54 17.68 0.94
N LYS A 3 -0.98 16.89 -0.04
CA LYS A 3 -0.28 16.72 -1.34
C LYS A 3 0.01 18.05 -2.05
N SER A 4 -0.99 18.94 -2.12
CA SER A 4 -0.85 20.27 -2.74
C SER A 4 0.07 21.22 -1.95
N ALA A 5 0.29 20.95 -0.66
CA ALA A 5 1.21 21.71 0.19
C ALA A 5 2.62 21.10 0.24
N ASN A 6 2.91 20.09 -0.59
CA ASN A 6 4.18 19.37 -0.62
C ASN A 6 4.57 18.74 0.73
N VAL A 7 3.58 18.34 1.52
CA VAL A 7 3.77 17.63 2.79
C VAL A 7 3.66 16.12 2.53
N PRO A 8 4.63 15.31 2.99
CA PRO A 8 4.58 13.87 2.79
C PRO A 8 3.37 13.25 3.50
N VAL A 9 2.71 12.32 2.82
CA VAL A 9 1.54 11.61 3.33
C VAL A 9 1.91 10.15 3.53
N ILE A 10 1.81 9.68 4.78
CA ILE A 10 1.96 8.27 5.13
C ILE A 10 0.57 7.73 5.41
N LEU A 11 0.19 6.65 4.72
CA LEU A 11 -1.03 5.91 5.01
C LEU A 11 -0.67 4.57 5.64
N ASP A 12 -1.17 4.34 6.85
CA ASP A 12 -1.25 3.01 7.46
C ASP A 12 -2.38 2.23 6.77
N ALA A 13 -2.09 1.01 6.30
CA ALA A 13 -3.07 0.20 5.57
C ALA A 13 -4.01 -0.58 6.52
N GLY A 14 -3.84 -0.45 7.83
CA GLY A 14 -4.74 -1.02 8.82
C GLY A 14 -6.16 -0.45 8.72
N GLY A 15 -7.16 -1.32 8.85
CA GLY A 15 -8.57 -0.92 8.87
C GLY A 15 -9.44 -1.73 7.92
N MET A 16 -10.14 -1.05 7.01
CA MET A 16 -11.13 -1.68 6.13
C MET A 16 -10.48 -2.67 5.16
N GLU A 17 -11.19 -3.77 4.90
CA GLU A 17 -10.76 -4.85 4.01
C GLU A 17 -11.04 -4.55 2.52
N ASP A 18 -11.65 -3.40 2.24
CA ASP A 18 -11.95 -2.94 0.89
C ASP A 18 -10.69 -2.43 0.17
N PRO A 19 -10.65 -2.50 -1.17
CA PRO A 19 -9.58 -1.91 -1.96
C PRO A 19 -9.40 -0.42 -1.67
N ILE A 20 -8.15 0.03 -1.58
CA ILE A 20 -7.84 1.45 -1.46
C ILE A 20 -8.18 2.14 -2.78
N PRO A 21 -9.03 3.19 -2.78
CA PRO A 21 -9.37 3.91 -4.00
C PRO A 21 -8.13 4.47 -4.71
N GLU A 22 -8.05 4.36 -6.04
CA GLU A 22 -6.89 4.80 -6.81
C GLU A 22 -6.51 6.28 -6.58
N ASP A 23 -7.50 7.16 -6.46
CA ASP A 23 -7.26 8.59 -6.26
C ASP A 23 -6.61 8.89 -4.91
N LEU A 24 -6.85 8.03 -3.92
CA LEU A 24 -6.18 8.07 -2.63
C LEU A 24 -4.75 7.55 -2.76
N LEU A 25 -4.53 6.42 -3.44
CA LEU A 25 -3.18 5.87 -3.73
C LEU A 25 -2.29 6.91 -4.43
N LYS A 26 -2.81 7.58 -5.45
CA LYS A 26 -2.11 8.65 -6.17
C LYS A 26 -1.71 9.83 -5.28
N SER A 27 -2.29 9.97 -4.09
CA SER A 27 -2.04 11.09 -3.18
C SER A 27 -1.15 10.76 -1.99
N ILE A 28 -0.72 9.50 -1.88
CA ILE A 28 0.11 8.99 -0.78
C ILE A 28 1.59 9.01 -1.19
N THR A 29 2.47 9.30 -0.24
CA THR A 29 3.93 9.21 -0.42
C THR A 29 4.45 7.84 0.01
N ILE A 30 3.96 7.33 1.14
CA ILE A 30 4.34 6.02 1.68
C ILE A 30 3.07 5.28 2.11
N LEU A 31 2.89 4.07 1.60
CA LEU A 31 1.89 3.12 2.12
C LEU A 31 2.61 2.15 3.06
N SER A 32 2.04 1.90 4.23
CA SER A 32 2.64 1.08 5.30
C SER A 32 1.72 -0.09 5.70
N PRO A 33 1.60 -1.14 4.87
CA PRO A 33 0.87 -2.35 5.24
C PRO A 33 1.74 -3.31 6.06
N ASN A 34 1.11 -4.14 6.88
CA ASN A 34 1.70 -5.39 7.35
C ASN A 34 1.54 -6.53 6.31
N GLU A 35 2.03 -7.73 6.62
CA GLU A 35 2.01 -8.89 5.74
C GLU A 35 0.57 -9.31 5.36
N THR A 36 -0.36 -9.26 6.31
CA THR A 36 -1.76 -9.66 6.09
C THR A 36 -2.49 -8.63 5.21
N GLU A 37 -2.25 -7.35 5.44
CA GLU A 37 -2.79 -6.26 4.62
C GLU A 37 -2.22 -6.28 3.21
N LEU A 38 -0.91 -6.50 3.06
CA LEU A 38 -0.27 -6.61 1.75
C LEU A 38 -0.82 -7.80 0.96
N PHE A 39 -1.07 -8.94 1.60
CA PHE A 39 -1.77 -10.08 0.98
C PHE A 39 -3.17 -9.68 0.50
N ARG A 40 -3.94 -8.95 1.31
CA ARG A 40 -5.30 -8.52 0.93
C ARG A 40 -5.29 -7.54 -0.24
N LEU A 41 -4.34 -6.61 -0.26
CA LEU A 41 -4.20 -5.60 -1.32
C LEU A 41 -3.78 -6.21 -2.66
N THR A 42 -3.01 -7.30 -2.64
CA THR A 42 -2.36 -7.84 -3.85
C THR A 42 -2.88 -9.22 -4.26
N GLY A 43 -3.49 -9.97 -3.35
CA GLY A 43 -3.78 -11.40 -3.49
C GLY A 43 -2.53 -12.29 -3.53
N MET A 44 -1.35 -11.75 -3.25
CA MET A 44 -0.06 -12.46 -3.33
C MET A 44 0.40 -12.91 -1.95
N PRO A 45 1.07 -14.08 -1.84
CA PRO A 45 1.59 -14.57 -0.56
C PRO A 45 2.60 -13.58 0.04
N THR A 46 2.72 -13.58 1.37
CA THR A 46 3.55 -12.65 2.15
C THR A 46 4.25 -13.34 3.33
N ASP A 47 4.42 -14.66 3.26
CA ASP A 47 5.00 -15.49 4.32
C ASP A 47 6.53 -15.40 4.39
N THR A 48 7.18 -14.98 3.30
CA THR A 48 8.64 -14.82 3.22
C THR A 48 9.03 -13.42 2.75
N ILE A 49 10.26 -13.01 3.04
CA ILE A 49 10.80 -11.71 2.62
C ILE A 49 10.74 -11.56 1.09
N ASP A 50 11.12 -12.59 0.34
CA ASP A 50 11.09 -12.55 -1.13
C ASP A 50 9.68 -12.35 -1.67
N GLN A 51 8.69 -13.01 -1.05
CA GLN A 51 7.29 -12.85 -1.39
C GLN A 51 6.78 -11.44 -1.09
N VAL A 52 7.14 -10.89 0.07
CA VAL A 52 6.81 -9.49 0.45
C VAL A 52 7.42 -8.50 -0.54
N ILE A 53 8.68 -8.68 -0.93
CA ILE A 53 9.35 -7.83 -1.93
C ILE A 53 8.63 -7.91 -3.27
N GLU A 54 8.26 -9.10 -3.74
CA GLU A 54 7.54 -9.27 -5.00
C GLU A 54 6.16 -8.62 -4.98
N ALA A 55 5.39 -8.85 -3.92
CA ALA A 55 4.06 -8.28 -3.74
C ALA A 55 4.10 -6.74 -3.68
N ALA A 56 5.01 -6.17 -2.89
CA ALA A 56 5.21 -4.73 -2.79
C ALA A 56 5.65 -4.11 -4.13
N THR A 57 6.57 -4.77 -4.84
CA THR A 57 7.07 -4.28 -6.13
C THR A 57 5.97 -4.27 -7.19
N LYS A 58 5.16 -5.33 -7.27
CA LYS A 58 4.03 -5.38 -8.20
C LYS A 58 2.97 -4.35 -7.85
N PHE A 59 2.63 -4.21 -6.57
CA PHE A 59 1.65 -3.22 -6.13
C PHE A 59 2.10 -1.79 -6.43
N HIS A 60 3.40 -1.50 -6.27
CA HIS A 60 3.95 -0.18 -6.60
C HIS A 60 3.91 0.15 -8.10
N ALA A 61 3.92 -0.87 -8.96
CA ALA A 61 3.92 -0.71 -10.42
C ALA A 61 2.51 -0.61 -11.04
N MET A 62 1.45 -0.79 -10.25
CA MET A 62 0.05 -0.63 -10.66
C MET A 62 -0.34 0.85 -10.78
#